data_AF-A0A524DEM2-F1
#
_entry.id   AF-A0A524DEM2-F1
#
_cell.length_a   1.000
_cell.length_b   1.000
_cell.length_c   1.000
_cell.angle_alpha   90.00
_cell.angle_beta   90.00
_cell.angle_gamma   90.00
#
_symmetry.space_group_name_H-M   'P 1'
#
loop_
_entity.id
_entity.type
_entity.pdbx_description
1 polymer ?
#
loop_
_entity_poly.entity_id
_entity_poly.type
_entity_poly.pdbx_seq_one_letter_code
_entity_poly.pdbx_strand_id
1 'polypeptide(L)'
;MNITLEELSTFEITRSVSTGIFLIISILIGFRILLKYFQYKQKALLTVGLTWIFISSPWWGNAFSFLSILIIGYAFEPFEYLLIQNAFVPIALMCWVYSLGELTFKKYKYKLIIFYFSICISYLIYLIV
;
A
#
# COMPACT_ATOMS: atom_id res chain seq x y z
N MET A 1 9.63 -20.28 4.59
CA MET A 1 10.40 -21.00 5.64
C MET A 1 9.58 -21.16 6.92
N ASN A 2 9.62 -22.31 7.60
CA ASN A 2 8.94 -22.45 8.90
C ASN A 2 9.79 -21.80 9.99
N ILE A 3 9.25 -20.80 10.68
CA ILE A 3 9.92 -20.02 11.74
C ILE A 3 8.98 -19.96 12.95
N THR A 4 9.54 -20.11 14.15
CA THR A 4 8.79 -19.90 15.39
C THR A 4 9.04 -18.50 15.97
N LEU A 5 8.11 -17.99 16.78
CA LEU A 5 8.25 -16.64 17.39
C LEU A 5 9.49 -16.49 18.27
N GLU A 6 9.97 -17.59 18.85
CA GLU A 6 11.14 -17.62 19.72
C GLU A 6 12.45 -17.35 18.94
N GLU A 7 12.43 -17.54 17.62
CA GLU A 7 13.56 -17.27 16.74
C GLU A 7 13.68 -15.79 16.36
N LEU A 8 12.66 -14.97 16.63
CA LEU A 8 12.65 -13.54 16.31
C LEU A 8 13.35 -12.73 17.40
N SER A 9 14.19 -11.79 16.97
CA SER A 9 14.80 -10.81 17.88
C SER A 9 13.77 -9.83 18.44
N THR A 10 14.03 -9.27 19.62
CA THR A 10 13.19 -8.22 20.22
C THR A 10 13.01 -7.01 19.29
N PHE A 11 14.05 -6.70 18.50
CA PHE A 11 14.00 -5.63 17.51
C PHE A 11 13.00 -5.95 16.39
N GLU A 12 13.02 -7.17 15.84
CA GLU A 12 12.10 -7.59 14.78
C GLU A 12 10.65 -7.61 15.25
N ILE A 13 10.39 -8.07 16.48
CA ILE A 13 9.06 -8.03 17.09
C ILE A 13 8.58 -6.58 17.21
N THR A 14 9.42 -5.70 17.76
CA THR A 14 9.07 -4.27 17.95
C THR A 14 8.79 -3.58 16.63
N ARG A 15 9.63 -3.83 15.61
CA ARG A 15 9.44 -3.30 14.25
C ARG A 15 8.13 -3.79 13.66
N SER A 16 7.85 -5.09 13.76
CA SER A 16 6.66 -5.72 13.20
C SER A 16 5.36 -5.24 13.82
N VAL A 17 5.31 -5.15 15.14
CA VAL A 17 4.16 -4.59 15.87
C VAL A 17 3.95 -3.12 15.48
N SER A 18 5.02 -2.32 15.45
CA SER A 18 4.93 -0.90 15.06
C SER A 18 4.40 -0.73 13.63
N THR A 19 4.89 -1.54 12.68
CA THR A 19 4.38 -1.54 11.30
C THR A 19 2.93 -2.01 11.21
N GLY A 20 2.53 -2.99 12.01
CA GLY A 20 1.14 -3.45 12.08
C GLY A 20 0.19 -2.37 12.58
N ILE A 21 0.56 -1.65 13.65
CA ILE A 21 -0.20 -0.51 14.17
C ILE A 21 -0.32 0.58 13.10
N PHE A 22 0.78 0.95 12.45
CA PHE A 22 0.76 1.92 11.36
C PHE A 22 -0.15 1.51 10.20
N LEU A 23 -0.13 0.23 9.81
CA LEU A 23 -0.99 -0.31 8.77
C LEU A 23 -2.47 -0.20 9.14
N ILE A 24 -2.83 -0.59 10.37
CA ILE A 24 -4.21 -0.49 10.87
C ILE A 24 -4.68 0.97 10.85
N ILE A 25 -3.87 1.91 11.36
CA ILE A 25 -4.20 3.34 11.35
C ILE A 25 -4.38 3.84 9.91
N SER A 26 -3.48 3.46 9.00
CA SER A 26 -3.55 3.86 7.58
C SER A 26 -4.83 3.35 6.92
N ILE A 27 -5.19 2.09 7.16
CA ILE A 27 -6.44 1.50 6.65
C ILE A 27 -7.65 2.24 7.22
N LEU A 28 -7.70 2.49 8.54
CA LEU A 28 -8.82 3.19 9.19
C LEU A 28 -8.99 4.61 8.65
N ILE A 29 -7.91 5.37 8.51
CA ILE A 29 -7.95 6.74 7.94
C ILE A 29 -8.39 6.69 6.47
N GLY A 30 -7.82 5.78 5.68
CA GLY A 30 -8.16 5.62 4.28
C GLY A 30 -9.64 5.29 4.09
N PHE A 31 -10.17 4.33 4.85
CA PHE A 31 -11.60 4.02 4.86
C PHE A 31 -12.46 5.20 5.31
N ARG A 32 -12.06 5.96 6.32
CA ARG A 32 -12.81 7.15 6.75
C ARG A 32 -12.90 8.19 5.63
N ILE A 33 -11.84 8.37 4.83
CA ILE A 33 -11.85 9.25 3.66
C ILE A 33 -12.73 8.66 2.56
N LEU A 34 -12.61 7.36 2.27
CA LEU A 34 -13.45 6.66 1.29
C LEU A 34 -14.93 6.84 1.60
N LEU A 35 -15.35 6.69 2.86
CA LEU A 35 -16.75 6.80 3.25
C LEU A 35 -17.32 8.21 3.00
N LYS A 36 -16.49 9.26 3.05
CA LYS A 36 -16.92 10.62 2.69
C LYS A 36 -17.31 10.75 1.22
N TYR A 37 -16.84 9.87 0.32
CA TYR A 37 -17.32 9.82 -1.06
C TYR A 37 -18.84 9.64 -1.13
N PHE A 38 -19.43 8.79 -0.28
CA PHE A 38 -20.87 8.54 -0.34
C PHE A 38 -21.70 9.75 0.08
N GLN A 39 -21.14 10.62 0.91
CA GLN A 39 -21.74 11.89 1.34
C GLN A 39 -21.58 13.00 0.30
N TYR A 40 -20.37 13.24 -0.21
CA TYR A 40 -20.07 14.39 -1.07
C TYR A 40 -20.07 14.08 -2.58
N LYS A 41 -20.12 12.79 -2.95
CA LYS A 41 -20.06 12.29 -4.34
C LYS A 41 -18.85 12.77 -5.17
N GLN A 42 -17.80 13.25 -4.50
CA GLN A 42 -16.57 13.69 -5.16
C GLN A 42 -15.63 12.51 -5.39
N LYS A 43 -15.40 12.13 -6.65
CA LYS A 43 -14.50 11.01 -7.04
C LYS A 43 -13.08 11.15 -6.49
N ALA A 44 -12.63 12.39 -6.24
CA ALA A 44 -11.35 12.65 -5.58
C ALA A 44 -11.27 12.01 -4.19
N LEU A 45 -12.35 12.02 -3.39
CA LEU A 45 -12.36 11.40 -2.05
C LEU A 45 -12.16 9.88 -2.12
N LEU A 46 -12.74 9.23 -3.13
CA LEU A 46 -12.53 7.79 -3.35
C LEU A 46 -11.05 7.51 -3.62
N THR A 47 -10.45 8.27 -4.53
CA THR A 47 -9.06 8.04 -4.95
C THR A 47 -8.03 8.48 -3.89
N VAL A 48 -8.30 9.53 -3.10
CA VAL A 48 -7.45 9.90 -1.95
C VAL A 48 -7.51 8.83 -0.87
N GLY A 49 -8.70 8.29 -0.57
CA GLY A 49 -8.85 7.20 0.39
C GLY A 49 -8.09 5.95 -0.03
N LEU A 50 -8.23 5.52 -1.29
CA LEU A 50 -7.46 4.39 -1.84
C LEU A 50 -5.96 4.66 -1.82
N THR A 51 -5.54 5.89 -2.16
CA THR A 51 -4.13 6.30 -2.08
C THR A 51 -3.61 6.09 -0.67
N TRP A 52 -4.32 6.56 0.36
CA TRP A 52 -3.85 6.46 1.74
C TRP A 52 -3.75 5.01 2.23
N ILE A 53 -4.62 4.13 1.76
CA ILE A 53 -4.51 2.69 2.04
C ILE A 53 -3.27 2.11 1.35
N PHE A 54 -3.15 2.27 0.03
CA PHE A 54 -2.13 1.57 -0.75
C PHE A 54 -0.75 2.21 -0.68
N ILE A 55 -0.63 3.50 -0.33
CA ILE A 55 0.66 4.15 -0.09
C ILE A 55 1.36 3.57 1.14
N SER A 56 0.60 2.89 2.03
CA SER A 56 1.15 2.12 3.14
C SER A 56 1.70 0.74 2.73
N SER A 57 1.59 0.34 1.46
CA SER A 57 2.10 -0.95 0.97
C SER A 57 3.59 -1.21 1.24
N PRO A 58 4.51 -0.22 1.26
CA PRO A 58 5.90 -0.46 1.63
C PRO A 58 6.12 -1.07 3.02
N TRP A 59 5.10 -1.07 3.88
CA TRP A 59 5.15 -1.70 5.20
C TRP A 59 4.37 -3.02 5.29
N TRP A 60 3.68 -3.41 4.22
CA TRP A 60 2.83 -4.62 4.19
C TRP A 60 3.65 -5.90 4.31
N GLY A 61 4.81 -5.98 3.65
CA GLY A 61 5.67 -7.18 3.70
C GLY A 61 5.99 -7.58 5.15
N ASN A 62 6.41 -6.61 5.97
CA ASN A 62 6.72 -6.85 7.38
C ASN A 62 5.49 -7.20 8.20
N ALA A 63 4.40 -6.45 8.06
CA ALA A 63 3.18 -6.66 8.82
C ALA A 63 2.53 -8.03 8.51
N PHE A 64 2.42 -8.39 7.23
CA PHE A 64 1.81 -9.65 6.82
C PHE A 64 2.72 -10.86 7.03
N SER A 65 4.04 -10.73 6.84
CA SER A 65 4.97 -11.82 7.17
C SER A 65 4.92 -12.12 8.67
N PHE A 66 4.94 -11.09 9.52
CA PHE A 66 4.80 -11.28 10.97
C PHE A 66 3.47 -11.93 11.36
N LEU A 67 2.37 -11.49 10.73
CA LEU A 67 1.05 -12.09 10.95
C LEU A 67 1.00 -13.56 10.48
N SER A 68 1.65 -13.88 9.36
CA SER A 68 1.77 -15.25 8.86
C SER A 68 2.57 -16.16 9.81
N ILE A 69 3.68 -15.66 10.37
CA ILE A 69 4.45 -16.38 11.39
C ILE A 69 3.57 -16.65 12.62
N LEU A 70 2.78 -15.67 13.07
CA LEU A 70 1.91 -15.82 14.24
C LEU A 70 0.79 -16.85 14.04
N ILE A 71 0.18 -16.92 12.86
CA ILE A 71 -1.00 -17.77 12.63
C ILE A 71 -0.61 -19.17 12.17
N ILE A 72 0.39 -19.28 11.29
CA ILE A 72 0.74 -20.54 10.62
C ILE A 72 2.24 -20.89 10.67
N GLY A 73 3.06 -20.11 11.39
CA GLY A 73 4.50 -20.38 11.51
C GLY A 73 5.29 -20.19 10.22
N TYR A 74 4.74 -19.47 9.24
CA TYR A 74 5.34 -19.29 7.92
C TYR A 74 5.90 -17.88 7.75
N ALA A 75 7.21 -17.79 7.51
CA ALA A 75 7.86 -16.56 7.08
C ALA A 75 7.90 -16.47 5.55
N PHE A 76 7.58 -15.28 5.04
CA PHE A 76 7.58 -15.01 3.62
C PHE A 76 8.98 -15.15 3.03
N GLU A 77 9.06 -15.77 1.86
CA GLU A 77 10.28 -15.79 1.07
C GLU A 77 10.58 -14.39 0.51
N PRO A 78 11.85 -14.09 0.14
CA PRO A 78 12.23 -12.75 -0.32
C PRO A 78 11.34 -12.19 -1.44
N PHE A 79 10.95 -13.04 -2.40
CA PHE A 79 10.06 -12.65 -3.48
C PHE A 79 8.65 -12.28 -2.98
N GLU A 80 8.04 -13.09 -2.11
CA GLU A 80 6.70 -12.84 -1.57
C GLU A 80 6.67 -11.56 -0.73
N TYR A 81 7.70 -11.38 0.10
CA TYR A 81 7.88 -10.19 0.92
C TYR A 81 7.97 -8.93 0.05
N LEU A 82 8.83 -8.94 -0.97
CA LEU A 82 9.00 -7.82 -1.90
C LEU A 82 7.74 -7.57 -2.73
N LEU A 83 7.06 -8.62 -3.18
CA LEU A 83 5.84 -8.51 -3.97
C LEU A 83 4.74 -7.83 -3.16
N ILE A 84 4.47 -8.29 -1.95
CA ILE A 84 3.45 -7.69 -1.07
C ILE A 84 3.80 -6.24 -0.71
N GLN A 85 5.09 -5.96 -0.52
CA GLN A 85 5.58 -4.62 -0.21
C GLN A 85 5.38 -3.62 -1.36
N ASN A 86 5.44 -4.07 -2.61
CA ASN A 86 5.59 -3.17 -3.77
C ASN A 86 4.43 -3.25 -4.77
N ALA A 87 3.68 -4.35 -4.84
CA ALA A 87 2.66 -4.58 -5.86
C ALA A 87 1.55 -3.51 -5.87
N PHE A 88 1.25 -2.91 -4.72
CA PHE A 88 0.19 -1.91 -4.58
C PHE A 88 0.67 -0.45 -4.71
N VAL A 89 1.98 -0.21 -4.77
CA VAL A 89 2.55 1.14 -4.96
C VAL A 89 2.03 1.80 -6.25
N PRO A 90 1.99 1.10 -7.40
CA PRO A 90 1.41 1.67 -8.64
C PRO A 90 -0.05 2.06 -8.50
N ILE A 91 -0.84 1.25 -7.79
CA ILE A 91 -2.27 1.53 -7.55
C ILE A 91 -2.40 2.80 -6.70
N ALA A 92 -1.59 2.94 -5.65
CA ALA A 92 -1.54 4.15 -4.82
C ALA A 92 -1.20 5.38 -5.66
N LEU A 93 -0.16 5.28 -6.48
CA LEU A 93 0.32 6.39 -7.31
C LEU A 93 -0.71 6.82 -8.35
N MET A 94 -1.35 5.86 -9.03
CA MET A 94 -2.40 6.16 -10.02
C MET A 94 -3.62 6.80 -9.37
N CYS A 95 -4.02 6.33 -8.19
CA CYS A 95 -5.09 6.97 -7.42
C CYS A 95 -4.70 8.41 -7.05
N TRP A 96 -3.48 8.63 -6.57
CA TRP A 96 -2.99 9.93 -6.15
C TRP A 96 -2.94 10.93 -7.31
N VAL A 97 -2.39 10.51 -8.45
CA VAL A 97 -2.30 11.33 -9.67
C VAL A 97 -3.68 11.70 -10.18
N TYR A 98 -4.65 10.76 -10.12
CA TYR A 98 -6.04 11.08 -10.45
C TYR A 98 -6.60 12.15 -9.50
N SER A 99 -6.44 12.00 -8.19
CA SER A 99 -6.95 12.96 -7.20
C SER A 99 -6.33 14.34 -7.39
N LEU A 100 -5.02 14.43 -7.55
CA LEU A 100 -4.31 15.69 -7.81
C LEU A 100 -4.74 16.32 -9.14
N GLY A 101 -4.90 15.52 -10.19
CA GLY A 101 -5.41 15.99 -11.47
C GLY A 101 -6.83 16.54 -11.38
N GLU A 102 -7.70 15.91 -10.59
CA GLU A 102 -9.08 16.37 -10.39
C GLU A 102 -9.17 17.65 -9.54
N LEU A 103 -8.37 17.74 -8.48
CA LEU A 103 -8.44 18.83 -7.51
C LEU A 103 -7.65 20.07 -7.95
N THR A 104 -6.49 19.89 -8.58
CA THR A 104 -5.52 20.97 -8.83
C THR A 104 -5.26 21.19 -10.32
N PHE A 105 -5.08 20.13 -11.09
CA PHE A 105 -4.59 20.22 -12.48
C PHE A 105 -5.60 19.74 -13.54
N LYS A 106 -6.86 20.18 -13.45
CA LYS A 106 -7.97 19.68 -14.31
C LYS A 106 -7.63 19.63 -15.80
N LYS A 107 -6.96 20.67 -16.32
CA LYS A 107 -6.54 20.77 -17.74
C LYS A 107 -5.51 19.71 -18.15
N TYR A 108 -4.62 19.29 -17.23
CA TYR A 108 -3.51 18.39 -17.52
C TYR A 108 -3.71 16.98 -16.95
N LYS A 109 -4.82 16.73 -16.25
CA LYS A 109 -5.16 15.47 -15.59
C LYS A 109 -4.83 14.24 -16.44
N TYR A 110 -5.38 14.15 -17.65
CA TYR A 110 -5.19 12.97 -18.49
C TYR A 110 -3.74 12.81 -19.00
N LYS A 111 -3.03 13.93 -19.23
CA LYS A 111 -1.60 13.88 -19.60
C LYS A 111 -0.76 13.34 -18.45
N LEU A 112 -1.04 13.77 -17.22
CA LEU A 112 -0.38 13.26 -16.02
C LEU A 112 -0.69 11.78 -15.81
N ILE A 113 -1.95 11.38 -15.93
CA ILE A 113 -2.37 9.97 -15.79
C ILE A 113 -1.62 9.09 -16.80
N ILE A 114 -1.56 9.47 -18.08
CA ILE A 114 -0.86 8.66 -19.12
C ILE A 114 0.64 8.55 -18.81
N PHE A 115 1.27 9.66 -18.41
CA PHE A 115 2.69 9.67 -18.06
C PHE A 115 2.98 8.74 -16.87
N TYR A 116 2.24 8.88 -15.76
CA TYR A 116 2.44 8.05 -14.58
C TYR A 116 2.01 6.60 -14.78
N PHE A 117 1.03 6.34 -15.65
CA PHE A 117 0.63 4.99 -16.03
C PHE A 117 1.80 4.25 -16.71
N SER A 118 2.54 4.94 -17.58
CA SER A 118 3.73 4.38 -18.22
C SER A 118 4.81 4.01 -17.19
N ILE A 119 5.06 4.90 -16.22
CA ILE A 119 6.00 4.64 -15.10
C ILE A 119 5.54 3.43 -14.27
N CYS A 120 4.25 3.34 -13.97
CA CYS A 120 3.67 2.24 -13.19
C CYS A 120 3.86 0.89 -13.88
N ILE A 121 3.65 0.82 -15.19
CA ILE A 121 3.89 -0.40 -15.96
C ILE A 121 5.37 -0.78 -15.93
N SER A 122 6.27 0.16 -16.20
CA SER A 122 7.71 -0.10 -16.17
C SER A 122 8.17 -0.59 -14.80
N TYR A 123 7.64 0.00 -13.72
CA TYR A 123 7.93 -0.43 -12.35
C TYR A 123 7.41 -1.84 -12.05
N LEU A 124 6.19 -2.19 -12.49
CA LEU A 124 5.64 -3.54 -12.29
C LEU A 124 6.45 -4.59 -13.04
N ILE A 125 6.93 -4.29 -14.25
CA ILE A 125 7.81 -5.19 -15.01
C ILE A 125 9.12 -5.40 -14.24
N TYR A 126 9.74 -4.31 -13.77
CA TYR A 126 10.97 -4.38 -12.97
C TYR A 126 10.80 -5.15 -11.65
N LEU A 127 9.61 -5.12 -11.04
CA LEU A 127 9.34 -5.85 -9.80
C LEU A 127 9.28 -7.37 -10.01
N ILE A 128 8.86 -7.82 -11.18
CA ILE A 128 8.62 -9.25 -11.48
C ILE A 128 9.85 -9.93 -12.09
N VAL A 129 10.67 -9.18 -12.84
CA VAL A 129 11.88 -9.66 -13.56
C VAL A 129 13.11 -9.57 -12.67
#